data_AF-A0AAC8QDY6-F1
#
_entry.id   AF-A0AAC8QDY6-F1
#
_cell.length_a   1.000
_cell.length_b   1.000
_cell.length_c   1.000
_cell.angle_alpha   90.00
_cell.angle_beta   90.00
_cell.angle_gamma   90.00
#
_symmetry.space_group_name_H-M   'P 1'
#
loop_
_entity.id
_entity.type
_entity.pdbx_description
1 polymer ?
#
loop_
_entity_poly.entity_id
_entity_poly.type
_entity_poly.pdbx_seq_one_letter_code
_entity_poly.pdbx_strand_id
1 'polypeptide(L)'
;MKARVLIVDDSATVRADMRGVLSAAGFGTTLCESLGAARKALSEGEFDLLILDMVLPDGEGVELLEELRRVPRTSHLPVLMLSTEAAVVQRLKGLSHGANDYVGKPYDPAYVVRRAHELTQVPEQDGTPRLVSAGRRRRVMVVDGRIDFRHRASDALRKDGHDVIIAESGEDAMRLLEAQPVDCILLDLEMPGLDGPEWVRAVRTLPATAQVAVVGLTAGFDAKLISEALAVKVDAFCSKTEDIEVLRAQVRTELRRRAESEQQAPPPMPRNPSGSFPALPRTSSGSHHPAIQAPAPHAAPAAVPAAAPAPSAGALPGALFEALVARCGLSPVIAASTMTRACRKAGVDPQLLTATSLARALPTIRDMLHIFLDAQEAERRIQAIQALTKGDAGAQARSR
;
A
#
# COMPACT_ATOMS: atom_id res chain seq x y z
N MET A 1 -2.99 12.87 34.29
CA MET A 1 -4.11 11.91 34.20
C MET A 1 -3.66 10.73 33.35
N LYS A 2 -4.18 9.52 33.59
CA LYS A 2 -3.86 8.35 32.74
C LYS A 2 -4.61 8.49 31.41
N ALA A 3 -3.93 8.29 30.28
CA ALA A 3 -4.60 8.24 28.99
C ALA A 3 -5.60 7.08 28.96
N ARG A 4 -6.80 7.36 28.43
CA ARG A 4 -7.94 6.44 28.38
C ARG A 4 -7.97 5.74 27.03
N VAL A 5 -7.85 4.41 27.05
CA VAL A 5 -7.92 3.56 25.86
C VAL A 5 -9.25 2.82 25.85
N LEU A 6 -10.00 2.97 24.76
CA LEU A 6 -11.18 2.15 24.47
C LEU A 6 -10.72 0.92 23.67
N ILE A 7 -11.03 -0.28 24.16
CA ILE A 7 -10.68 -1.55 23.52
C ILE A 7 -11.98 -2.22 23.07
N VAL A 8 -12.13 -2.43 21.77
CA VAL A 8 -13.32 -3.03 21.15
C VAL A 8 -12.90 -4.28 20.41
N ASP A 9 -13.27 -5.43 20.94
CA ASP A 9 -12.96 -6.76 20.38
C ASP A 9 -14.00 -7.73 20.93
N ASP A 10 -14.50 -8.70 20.17
CA ASP A 10 -15.56 -9.62 20.62
C ASP A 10 -15.01 -10.73 21.56
N SER A 11 -13.72 -11.04 21.46
CA SER A 11 -13.05 -12.03 22.29
C SER A 11 -12.75 -11.50 23.70
N ALA A 12 -13.39 -12.10 24.70
CA ALA A 12 -13.16 -11.78 26.10
C ALA A 12 -11.69 -11.97 26.52
N THR A 13 -11.01 -12.98 25.95
CA THR A 13 -9.59 -13.25 26.19
C THR A 13 -8.72 -12.11 25.65
N VAL A 14 -8.96 -11.69 24.40
CA VAL A 14 -8.23 -10.56 23.79
C VAL A 14 -8.41 -9.29 24.61
N ARG A 15 -9.65 -8.96 25.00
CA ARG A 15 -9.93 -7.79 25.84
C ARG A 15 -9.21 -7.87 27.19
N ALA A 16 -9.17 -9.04 27.82
CA ALA A 16 -8.51 -9.25 29.11
C ALA A 16 -6.99 -9.10 29.00
N ASP A 17 -6.37 -9.70 27.98
CA ASP A 17 -4.93 -9.63 27.72
C ASP A 17 -4.51 -8.19 27.41
N MET A 18 -5.25 -7.52 26.53
CA MET A 18 -5.00 -6.14 26.13
C MET A 18 -5.12 -5.17 27.30
N ARG A 19 -6.15 -5.36 28.16
CA ARG A 19 -6.27 -4.63 29.43
C ARG A 19 -5.05 -4.84 30.30
N GLY A 20 -4.57 -6.07 30.45
CA GLY A 20 -3.42 -6.41 31.27
C GLY A 20 -2.18 -5.63 30.85
N VAL A 21 -1.81 -5.72 29.57
CA VAL A 21 -0.60 -5.08 29.04
C VAL A 21 -0.69 -3.54 29.03
N LEU A 22 -1.82 -2.96 28.66
CA LEU A 22 -1.98 -1.50 28.62
C LEU A 22 -2.11 -0.88 30.02
N SER A 23 -2.77 -1.58 30.95
CA SER A 23 -2.88 -1.07 32.33
C SER A 23 -1.51 -1.10 33.04
N ALA A 24 -0.70 -2.14 32.78
CA ALA A 24 0.68 -2.21 33.23
C ALA A 24 1.55 -1.08 32.65
N ALA A 25 1.25 -0.65 31.42
CA ALA A 25 1.90 0.48 30.75
C ALA A 25 1.34 1.87 31.15
N GLY A 26 0.45 1.95 32.14
CA GLY A 26 -0.03 3.21 32.68
C GLY A 26 -1.30 3.77 32.03
N PHE A 27 -1.94 3.06 31.10
CA PHE A 27 -3.21 3.45 30.51
C PHE A 27 -4.41 3.09 31.40
N GLY A 28 -5.46 3.90 31.36
CA GLY A 28 -6.79 3.51 31.82
C GLY A 28 -7.55 2.84 30.68
N THR A 29 -8.13 1.66 30.89
CA THR A 29 -8.80 0.92 29.80
C THR A 29 -10.30 0.81 30.02
N THR A 30 -11.07 0.89 28.94
CA THR A 30 -12.50 0.58 28.89
C THR A 30 -12.72 -0.50 27.84
N LEU A 31 -13.46 -1.55 28.20
CA LEU A 31 -13.63 -2.74 27.38
C LEU A 31 -15.04 -2.78 26.79
N CYS A 32 -15.15 -2.98 25.49
CA CYS A 32 -16.40 -3.15 24.77
C CYS A 32 -16.35 -4.40 23.90
N GLU A 33 -17.45 -5.13 23.86
CA GLU A 33 -17.55 -6.41 23.13
C GLU A 33 -18.21 -6.29 21.74
N SER A 34 -18.67 -5.08 21.42
CA SER A 34 -19.48 -4.80 20.23
C SER A 34 -19.39 -3.32 19.86
N LEU A 35 -19.76 -3.00 18.63
CA LEU A 35 -19.87 -1.61 18.15
C LEU A 35 -20.92 -0.82 18.93
N GLY A 36 -22.04 -1.44 19.27
CA GLY A 36 -23.08 -0.82 20.11
C GLY A 36 -22.56 -0.40 21.48
N ALA A 37 -21.79 -1.27 22.14
CA ALA A 37 -21.15 -0.94 23.42
C ALA A 37 -20.11 0.18 23.26
N ALA A 38 -19.32 0.15 22.18
CA ALA A 38 -18.33 1.19 21.89
C ALA A 38 -18.99 2.56 21.67
N ARG A 39 -20.06 2.65 20.87
CA ARG A 39 -20.81 3.89 20.62
C ARG A 39 -21.36 4.49 21.91
N LYS A 40 -21.89 3.65 22.80
CA LYS A 40 -22.35 4.10 24.13
C LYS A 40 -21.20 4.66 24.98
N ALA A 41 -20.07 3.96 25.02
CA ALA A 41 -18.91 4.44 25.77
C ALA A 41 -18.38 5.79 25.23
N LEU A 42 -18.33 5.94 23.90
CA LEU A 42 -17.89 7.15 23.21
C LEU A 42 -18.83 8.35 23.40
N SER A 43 -20.12 8.12 23.67
CA SER A 43 -21.07 9.21 23.98
C SER A 43 -21.03 9.63 25.45
N GLU A 44 -20.63 8.73 26.35
CA GLU A 44 -20.54 8.95 27.79
C GLU A 44 -19.18 9.53 28.23
N GLY A 45 -18.14 9.48 27.40
CA GLY A 45 -16.85 10.07 27.74
C GLY A 45 -15.82 10.13 26.61
N GLU A 46 -14.72 10.83 26.89
CA GLU A 46 -13.61 11.01 25.96
C GLU A 46 -12.51 9.95 26.16
N PHE A 47 -11.84 9.60 25.05
CA PHE A 47 -10.74 8.64 24.99
C PHE A 47 -9.56 9.25 24.23
N ASP A 48 -8.36 8.77 24.54
CA ASP A 48 -7.12 9.20 23.91
C ASP A 48 -6.67 8.22 22.81
N LEU A 49 -7.21 7.00 22.82
CA LEU A 49 -6.96 5.97 21.81
C LEU A 49 -8.14 4.99 21.74
N LEU A 50 -8.47 4.56 20.53
CA LEU A 50 -9.35 3.44 20.27
C LEU A 50 -8.56 2.30 19.63
N ILE A 51 -8.59 1.12 20.26
CA ILE A 51 -8.13 -0.14 19.69
C ILE A 51 -9.37 -0.89 19.24
N LEU A 52 -9.49 -1.15 17.93
CA LEU A 52 -10.73 -1.60 17.31
C LEU A 52 -10.51 -2.84 16.46
N ASP A 53 -11.19 -3.92 16.79
CA ASP A 53 -11.26 -5.09 15.93
C ASP A 53 -12.07 -4.79 14.66
N MET A 54 -11.64 -5.38 13.56
CA MET A 54 -12.27 -5.19 12.25
C MET A 54 -13.60 -5.94 12.14
N VAL A 55 -13.69 -7.14 12.70
CA VAL A 55 -14.88 -7.99 12.60
C VAL A 55 -15.49 -8.13 13.99
N LEU A 56 -16.71 -7.63 14.16
CA LEU A 56 -17.44 -7.67 15.42
C LEU A 56 -18.81 -8.32 15.19
N PRO A 57 -19.47 -8.86 16.23
CA PRO A 57 -20.74 -9.58 16.10
C PRO A 57 -21.88 -8.71 15.55
N ASP A 58 -21.78 -7.38 15.68
CA ASP A 58 -22.80 -6.41 15.28
C ASP A 58 -22.37 -5.48 14.12
N GLY A 59 -21.28 -5.80 13.42
CA GLY A 59 -20.87 -5.09 12.19
C GLY A 59 -19.37 -5.08 11.94
N GLU A 60 -18.95 -4.29 10.94
CA GLU A 60 -17.53 -4.05 10.63
C GLU A 60 -16.98 -2.84 11.40
N GLY A 61 -15.82 -2.99 12.04
CA GLY A 61 -15.14 -1.91 12.77
C GLY A 61 -14.87 -0.65 11.92
N VAL A 62 -14.72 -0.79 10.61
CA VAL A 62 -14.51 0.36 9.71
C VAL A 62 -15.72 1.30 9.70
N GLU A 63 -16.94 0.79 9.92
CA GLU A 63 -18.15 1.60 9.98
C GLU A 63 -18.08 2.59 11.15
N LEU A 64 -17.66 2.10 12.32
CA LEU A 64 -17.46 2.95 13.49
C LEU A 64 -16.32 3.96 13.27
N LEU A 65 -15.22 3.55 12.63
CA LEU A 65 -14.13 4.46 12.28
C LEU A 65 -14.64 5.60 11.37
N GLU A 66 -15.41 5.30 10.34
CA GLU A 66 -16.00 6.32 9.46
C GLU A 66 -16.93 7.27 10.21
N GLU A 67 -17.79 6.74 11.10
CA GLU A 67 -18.65 7.55 11.96
C GLU A 67 -17.84 8.52 12.82
N LEU A 68 -16.75 8.04 13.43
CA LEU A 68 -15.87 8.87 14.24
C LEU A 68 -15.21 9.97 13.42
N ARG A 69 -14.78 9.69 12.18
CA ARG A 69 -14.17 10.69 11.30
C ARG A 69 -15.15 11.77 10.83
N ARG A 70 -16.45 11.50 10.78
CA ARG A 70 -17.49 12.48 10.41
C ARG A 70 -17.84 13.45 11.55
N VAL A 71 -17.57 13.10 12.80
CA VAL A 71 -17.95 13.91 13.97
C VAL A 71 -16.74 14.74 14.44
N PRO A 72 -16.81 16.09 14.47
CA PRO A 72 -15.66 16.92 14.82
C PRO A 72 -15.02 16.64 16.20
N ARG A 73 -15.83 16.18 17.16
CA ARG A 73 -15.37 15.84 18.51
C ARG A 73 -14.55 14.55 18.57
N THR A 74 -14.72 13.63 17.63
CA THR A 74 -14.02 12.33 17.63
C THR A 74 -13.16 12.11 16.39
N SER A 75 -13.19 13.04 15.42
CA SER A 75 -12.45 12.92 14.17
C SER A 75 -10.94 12.87 14.35
N HIS A 76 -10.44 13.40 15.46
CA HIS A 76 -9.02 13.39 15.83
C HIS A 76 -8.61 12.20 16.70
N LEU A 77 -9.56 11.40 17.20
CA LEU A 77 -9.28 10.24 18.06
C LEU A 77 -8.36 9.25 17.32
N PRO A 78 -7.16 8.95 17.83
CA PRO A 78 -6.32 7.92 17.24
C PRO A 78 -7.01 6.56 17.26
N VAL A 79 -7.00 5.85 16.13
CA VAL A 79 -7.58 4.50 15.99
C VAL A 79 -6.50 3.52 15.52
N LEU A 80 -6.29 2.47 16.31
CA LEU A 80 -5.44 1.33 16.00
C LEU A 80 -6.35 0.13 15.64
N MET A 81 -6.35 -0.26 14.37
CA MET A 81 -7.16 -1.39 13.93
C MET A 81 -6.45 -2.72 14.23
N LEU A 82 -7.18 -3.69 14.77
CA LEU A 82 -6.74 -5.09 14.89
C LEU A 82 -7.51 -5.93 13.88
N SER A 83 -6.88 -6.90 13.23
CA SER A 83 -7.60 -7.80 12.32
C SER A 83 -6.86 -9.10 12.06
N THR A 84 -7.63 -10.19 11.96
CA THR A 84 -7.15 -11.51 11.52
C THR A 84 -6.70 -11.47 10.06
N GLU A 85 -5.64 -12.20 9.74
CA GLU A 85 -5.12 -12.31 8.38
C GLU A 85 -6.17 -12.91 7.43
N ALA A 86 -6.75 -12.07 6.54
CA ALA A 86 -7.44 -12.55 5.34
C ALA A 86 -7.60 -11.53 4.19
N ALA A 87 -7.40 -10.22 4.37
CA ALA A 87 -7.40 -9.33 3.21
C ALA A 87 -6.69 -8.00 3.43
N VAL A 88 -5.72 -7.75 2.55
CA VAL A 88 -5.23 -6.42 2.15
C VAL A 88 -6.35 -5.40 1.98
N VAL A 89 -7.50 -5.83 1.46
CA VAL A 89 -8.66 -4.96 1.25
C VAL A 89 -9.21 -4.44 2.57
N GLN A 90 -9.28 -5.26 3.62
CA GLN A 90 -9.72 -4.80 4.94
C GLN A 90 -8.67 -3.88 5.60
N ARG A 91 -7.38 -4.18 5.41
CA ARG A 91 -6.26 -3.31 5.85
C ARG A 91 -6.31 -1.93 5.21
N LEU A 92 -6.42 -1.91 3.89
CA LEU A 92 -6.54 -0.68 3.10
C LEU A 92 -7.79 0.09 3.43
N LYS A 93 -8.94 -0.58 3.60
CA LYS A 93 -10.16 0.08 4.05
C LYS A 93 -9.90 0.78 5.38
N GLY A 94 -9.36 0.11 6.40
CA GLY A 94 -9.04 0.75 7.67
C GLY A 94 -8.19 2.03 7.52
N LEU A 95 -7.08 1.96 6.79
CA LEU A 95 -6.19 3.11 6.58
C LEU A 95 -6.84 4.22 5.74
N SER A 96 -7.55 3.88 4.67
CA SER A 96 -8.23 4.84 3.78
C SER A 96 -9.38 5.58 4.48
N HIS A 97 -10.01 4.94 5.48
CA HIS A 97 -11.04 5.56 6.33
C HIS A 97 -10.45 6.29 7.54
N GLY A 98 -9.12 6.47 7.58
CA GLY A 98 -8.45 7.33 8.53
C GLY A 98 -8.00 6.64 9.82
N ALA A 99 -7.82 5.32 9.83
CA ALA A 99 -7.10 4.65 10.92
C ALA A 99 -5.65 5.17 10.98
N ASN A 100 -5.11 5.28 12.19
CA ASN A 100 -3.74 5.77 12.38
C ASN A 100 -2.70 4.69 12.15
N ASP A 101 -3.07 3.44 12.41
CA ASP A 101 -2.24 2.26 12.18
C ASP A 101 -3.08 0.99 12.14
N TYR A 102 -2.52 -0.09 11.61
CA TYR A 102 -3.16 -1.39 11.50
C TYR A 102 -2.22 -2.49 12.01
N VAL A 103 -2.75 -3.40 12.83
CA VAL A 103 -2.01 -4.53 13.41
C VAL A 103 -2.67 -5.85 13.03
N GLY A 104 -1.93 -6.71 12.33
CA GLY A 104 -2.39 -8.07 12.03
C GLY A 104 -2.37 -8.96 13.27
N LYS A 105 -3.43 -9.76 13.46
CA LYS A 105 -3.53 -10.86 14.43
C LYS A 105 -2.87 -12.12 13.82
N PRO A 106 -2.03 -12.87 14.56
CA PRO A 106 -1.58 -12.61 15.92
C PRO A 106 -0.63 -11.40 16.00
N TYR A 107 -0.84 -10.57 17.03
CA TYR A 107 -0.05 -9.36 17.27
C TYR A 107 0.86 -9.52 18.49
N ASP A 108 1.95 -8.75 18.49
CA ASP A 108 2.81 -8.61 19.67
C ASP A 108 2.19 -7.57 20.63
N PRO A 109 1.83 -7.93 21.86
CA PRO A 109 1.28 -6.99 22.83
C PRO A 109 2.21 -5.80 23.11
N ALA A 110 3.53 -6.00 23.06
CA ALA A 110 4.50 -4.93 23.23
C ALA A 110 4.44 -3.91 22.09
N TYR A 111 4.18 -4.37 20.86
CA TYR A 111 3.94 -3.49 19.71
C TYR A 111 2.73 -2.59 19.96
N VAL A 112 1.62 -3.17 20.41
CA VAL A 112 0.36 -2.45 20.66
C VAL A 112 0.54 -1.40 21.76
N VAL A 113 1.17 -1.76 22.88
CA VAL A 113 1.49 -0.83 23.97
C VAL A 113 2.34 0.34 23.49
N ARG A 114 3.39 0.06 22.72
CA ARG A 114 4.27 1.09 22.19
C ARG A 114 3.54 2.03 21.21
N ARG A 115 2.74 1.48 20.29
CA ARG A 115 1.91 2.31 19.39
C ARG A 115 0.90 3.13 20.17
N ALA A 116 0.36 2.61 21.27
CA ALA A 116 -0.50 3.38 22.15
C ALA A 116 0.23 4.59 22.75
N HIS A 117 1.46 4.43 23.24
CA HIS A 117 2.28 5.56 23.73
C HIS A 117 2.58 6.58 22.63
N GLU A 118 2.96 6.14 21.44
CA GLU A 118 3.27 7.02 20.31
C GLU A 118 2.05 7.83 19.84
N LEU A 119 0.88 7.18 19.75
CA LEU A 119 -0.36 7.81 19.29
C LEU A 119 -0.99 8.73 20.34
N THR A 120 -0.85 8.41 21.62
CA THR A 120 -1.37 9.23 22.73
C THR A 120 -0.40 10.31 23.20
N GLN A 121 0.85 10.28 22.72
CA GLN A 121 1.95 11.15 23.17
C GLN A 121 2.23 11.07 24.68
N VAL A 122 1.77 10.02 25.36
CA VAL A 122 2.03 9.80 26.79
C VAL A 122 3.39 9.10 26.95
N PRO A 123 4.34 9.68 27.70
CA PRO A 123 5.63 9.04 27.97
C PRO A 123 5.43 7.69 28.68
N GLU A 124 6.16 6.65 28.28
CA GLU A 124 6.28 5.39 29.03
C GLU A 124 6.72 5.71 30.46
N GLN A 125 5.92 5.33 31.46
CA GLN A 125 6.28 5.45 32.86
C GLN A 125 7.06 4.18 33.27
N ASP A 126 8.23 4.39 33.86
CA ASP A 126 9.13 3.38 34.45
C ASP A 126 9.94 2.49 33.50
N GLY A 127 11.22 2.88 33.33
CA GLY A 127 12.38 2.02 33.62
C GLY A 127 12.61 0.74 32.80
N THR A 128 11.72 0.36 31.90
CA THR A 128 12.05 -0.65 30.88
C THR A 128 13.17 -0.05 30.04
N PRO A 129 14.27 -0.78 29.81
CA PRO A 129 15.32 -0.25 28.98
C PRO A 129 14.65 0.07 27.65
N ARG A 130 14.61 1.36 27.33
CA ARG A 130 14.60 1.82 25.95
C ARG A 130 15.69 0.95 25.34
N LEU A 131 15.30 -0.09 24.58
CA LEU A 131 16.26 -0.96 23.93
C LEU A 131 16.83 -0.08 22.82
N VAL A 132 17.70 0.84 23.22
CA VAL A 132 18.52 1.67 22.39
C VAL A 132 19.64 0.73 21.96
N SER A 133 19.30 -0.15 21.02
CA SER A 133 20.24 -0.39 19.95
C SER A 133 20.28 0.91 19.15
N ALA A 134 21.47 1.43 18.89
CA ALA A 134 21.76 2.73 18.29
C ALA A 134 21.30 2.89 16.82
N GLY A 135 20.27 2.17 16.39
CA GLY A 135 19.57 2.33 15.12
C GLY A 135 18.18 2.93 15.35
N ARG A 136 17.81 3.92 14.52
CA ARG A 136 16.41 4.37 14.39
C ARG A 136 15.53 3.14 14.19
N ARG A 137 14.44 2.99 14.96
CA ARG A 137 13.44 1.93 14.76
C ARG A 137 12.89 2.02 13.34
N ARG A 138 12.76 0.88 12.66
CA ARG A 138 12.43 0.80 11.23
C ARG A 138 11.21 -0.08 11.01
N ARG A 139 10.43 0.25 10.00
CA ARG A 139 9.27 -0.50 9.57
C ARG A 139 9.66 -1.47 8.46
N VAL A 140 9.53 -2.76 8.73
CA VAL A 140 9.95 -3.83 7.84
C VAL A 140 8.72 -4.56 7.32
N MET A 141 8.58 -4.68 6.00
CA MET A 141 7.52 -5.47 5.41
C MET A 141 8.04 -6.87 5.08
N VAL A 142 7.29 -7.92 5.45
CA VAL A 142 7.58 -9.31 5.10
C VAL A 142 6.54 -9.77 4.08
N VAL A 143 6.99 -10.16 2.89
CA VAL A 143 6.16 -10.58 1.76
C VAL A 143 6.47 -12.04 1.45
N ASP A 144 5.57 -12.97 1.76
CA ASP A 144 5.76 -14.40 1.47
C ASP A 144 4.40 -15.12 1.39
N GLY A 145 4.22 -16.12 0.53
CA GLY A 145 2.96 -16.86 0.47
C GLY A 145 2.69 -17.74 1.69
N ARG A 146 3.72 -18.13 2.43
CA ARG A 146 3.68 -19.08 3.53
C ARG A 146 3.49 -18.41 4.88
N ILE A 147 2.33 -18.66 5.48
CA ILE A 147 1.93 -18.12 6.78
C ILE A 147 2.91 -18.46 7.92
N ASP A 148 3.41 -19.69 7.96
CA ASP A 148 4.36 -20.17 8.98
C ASP A 148 5.68 -19.38 8.94
N PHE A 149 6.17 -19.11 7.72
CA PHE A 149 7.39 -18.33 7.52
C PHE A 149 7.16 -16.86 7.88
N ARG A 150 6.07 -16.24 7.39
CA ARG A 150 5.74 -14.84 7.70
C ARG A 150 5.69 -14.57 9.20
N HIS A 151 5.04 -15.44 9.97
CA HIS A 151 4.97 -15.30 11.42
C HIS A 151 6.34 -15.46 12.10
N ARG A 152 7.11 -16.50 11.75
CA ARG A 152 8.44 -16.72 12.31
C ARG A 152 9.39 -15.55 12.02
N ALA A 153 9.41 -15.04 10.80
CA ALA A 153 10.21 -13.88 10.42
C ALA A 153 9.73 -12.60 11.12
N SER A 154 8.42 -12.40 11.21
CA SER A 154 7.84 -11.27 11.92
C SER A 154 8.21 -11.26 13.39
N ASP A 155 8.09 -12.39 14.10
CA ASP A 155 8.43 -12.48 15.51
C ASP A 155 9.92 -12.22 15.76
N ALA A 156 10.78 -12.73 14.88
CA ALA A 156 12.22 -12.51 14.94
C ALA A 156 12.59 -11.03 14.74
N LEU A 157 12.00 -10.36 13.75
CA LEU A 157 12.26 -8.95 13.46
C LEU A 157 11.64 -8.01 14.51
N ARG A 158 10.49 -8.37 15.08
CA ARG A 158 9.89 -7.62 16.21
C ARG A 158 10.77 -7.67 17.46
N LYS A 159 11.43 -8.80 17.74
CA LYS A 159 12.43 -8.92 18.81
C LYS A 159 13.64 -7.98 18.63
N ASP A 160 13.96 -7.61 17.38
CA ASP A 160 14.96 -6.58 17.06
C ASP A 160 14.45 -5.14 17.23
N GLY A 161 13.17 -4.97 17.63
CA GLY A 161 12.55 -3.67 17.84
C GLY A 161 11.98 -3.02 16.57
N HIS A 162 11.82 -3.79 15.49
CA HIS A 162 11.23 -3.33 14.24
C HIS A 162 9.69 -3.44 14.22
N ASP A 163 9.08 -2.59 13.39
CA ASP A 163 7.64 -2.60 13.14
C ASP A 163 7.39 -3.49 11.94
N VAL A 164 6.80 -4.67 12.15
CA VAL A 164 6.62 -5.64 11.05
C VAL A 164 5.22 -5.56 10.45
N ILE A 165 5.19 -5.27 9.15
CA ILE A 165 4.01 -5.38 8.29
C ILE A 165 4.10 -6.69 7.54
N ILE A 166 2.99 -7.43 7.45
CA ILE A 166 2.94 -8.72 6.78
C ILE A 166 2.10 -8.60 5.52
N ALA A 167 2.63 -9.11 4.40
CA ALA A 167 1.96 -9.22 3.13
C ALA A 167 2.01 -10.67 2.61
N GLU A 168 0.89 -11.19 2.12
CA GLU A 168 0.78 -12.59 1.67
C GLU A 168 1.11 -12.79 0.18
N SER A 169 1.21 -11.70 -0.58
CA SER A 169 1.48 -11.72 -2.02
C SER A 169 2.14 -10.41 -2.46
N GLY A 170 2.70 -10.40 -3.67
CA GLY A 170 3.18 -9.17 -4.29
C GLY A 170 2.07 -8.13 -4.46
N GLU A 171 0.86 -8.55 -4.84
CA GLU A 171 -0.29 -7.67 -4.97
C GLU A 171 -0.75 -7.11 -3.60
N ASP A 172 -0.60 -7.87 -2.52
CA ASP A 172 -0.79 -7.38 -1.15
C ASP A 172 0.22 -6.31 -0.78
N ALA A 173 1.50 -6.61 -1.01
CA ALA A 173 2.60 -5.73 -0.68
C ALA A 173 2.49 -4.38 -1.42
N MET A 174 2.16 -4.36 -2.71
CA MET A 174 1.96 -3.11 -3.48
C MET A 174 0.91 -2.19 -2.84
N ARG A 175 -0.21 -2.79 -2.45
CA ARG A 175 -1.31 -2.07 -1.80
C ARG A 175 -0.88 -1.50 -0.45
N LEU A 176 -0.23 -2.29 0.39
CA LEU A 176 0.26 -1.82 1.69
C LEU A 176 1.32 -0.71 1.56
N LEU A 177 2.14 -0.74 0.51
CA LEU A 177 3.12 0.31 0.22
C LEU A 177 2.47 1.65 -0.18
N GLU A 178 1.30 1.63 -0.82
CA GLU A 178 0.54 2.85 -1.12
C GLU A 178 -0.03 3.49 0.14
N ALA A 179 -0.45 2.67 1.11
CA ALA A 179 -1.12 3.15 2.31
C ALA A 179 -0.16 3.54 3.44
N GLN A 180 1.04 2.95 3.49
CA GLN A 180 1.98 3.22 4.55
C GLN A 180 3.45 3.07 4.11
N PRO A 181 4.34 3.98 4.54
CA PRO A 181 5.76 3.90 4.19
C PRO A 181 6.42 2.72 4.89
N VAL A 182 7.48 2.17 4.30
CA VAL A 182 8.32 1.12 4.89
C VAL A 182 9.81 1.44 4.67
N ASP A 183 10.66 0.94 5.56
CA ASP A 183 12.10 1.14 5.54
C ASP A 183 12.86 -0.03 4.90
N CYS A 184 12.32 -1.24 4.98
CA CYS A 184 12.89 -2.45 4.38
C CYS A 184 11.78 -3.40 3.97
N ILE A 185 12.01 -4.17 2.91
CA ILE A 185 11.12 -5.20 2.41
C ILE A 185 11.91 -6.50 2.38
N LEU A 186 11.38 -7.52 3.05
CA LEU A 186 11.82 -8.89 2.96
C LEU A 186 10.87 -9.60 1.99
N LEU A 187 11.36 -9.98 0.81
CA LEU A 187 10.53 -10.39 -0.32
C LEU A 187 10.82 -11.83 -0.73
N ASP A 188 9.81 -12.69 -0.69
CA ASP A 188 9.80 -13.95 -1.41
C ASP A 188 9.99 -13.73 -2.92
N LEU A 189 11.09 -14.24 -3.48
CA LEU A 189 11.36 -14.15 -4.91
C LEU A 189 10.57 -15.19 -5.72
N GLU A 190 10.09 -16.25 -5.08
CA GLU A 190 9.41 -17.38 -5.71
C GLU A 190 7.90 -17.37 -5.41
N MET A 191 7.25 -16.21 -5.59
CA MET A 191 5.80 -16.09 -5.39
C MET A 191 5.00 -16.45 -6.67
N PRO A 192 3.87 -17.16 -6.55
CA PRO A 192 2.98 -17.39 -7.68
C PRO A 192 2.27 -16.09 -8.12
N GLY A 193 2.47 -15.68 -9.38
CA GLY A 193 1.75 -14.56 -9.97
C GLY A 193 2.68 -13.50 -10.55
N LEU A 194 3.23 -12.64 -9.70
CA LEU A 194 4.25 -11.66 -10.10
C LEU A 194 5.63 -12.18 -9.69
N ASP A 195 6.51 -12.34 -10.67
CA ASP A 195 7.87 -12.80 -10.45
C ASP A 195 8.64 -11.78 -9.57
N GLY A 196 9.39 -12.25 -8.58
CA GLY A 196 10.05 -11.40 -7.58
C GLY A 196 10.84 -10.24 -8.20
N PRO A 197 11.71 -10.48 -9.22
CA PRO A 197 12.43 -9.42 -9.91
C PRO A 197 11.53 -8.42 -10.66
N GLU A 198 10.43 -8.88 -11.27
CA GLU A 198 9.45 -8.00 -11.92
C GLU A 198 8.76 -7.10 -10.88
N TRP A 199 8.42 -7.67 -9.72
CA TRP A 199 7.83 -6.93 -8.60
C TRP A 199 8.77 -5.84 -8.08
N VAL A 200 10.05 -6.18 -7.86
CA VAL A 200 11.07 -5.20 -7.43
C VAL A 200 11.20 -4.08 -8.45
N ARG A 201 11.22 -4.41 -9.75
CA ARG A 201 11.28 -3.39 -10.81
C ARG A 201 10.10 -2.42 -10.73
N ALA A 202 8.89 -2.93 -10.51
CA ALA A 202 7.70 -2.09 -10.36
C ALA A 202 7.81 -1.17 -9.13
N VAL A 203 8.18 -1.71 -7.96
CA VAL A 203 8.31 -0.93 -6.73
C VAL A 203 9.42 0.11 -6.79
N ARG A 204 10.52 -0.17 -7.48
CA ARG A 204 11.61 0.79 -7.68
C ARG A 204 11.20 2.00 -8.54
N THR A 205 10.15 1.89 -9.35
CA THR A 205 9.65 3.01 -10.17
C THR A 205 8.86 4.04 -9.35
N LEU A 206 8.37 3.66 -8.17
CA LEU A 206 7.58 4.54 -7.32
C LEU A 206 8.50 5.41 -6.44
N PRO A 207 8.32 6.74 -6.38
CA PRO A 207 9.19 7.63 -5.60
C PRO A 207 9.28 7.27 -4.11
N ALA A 208 8.17 6.81 -3.51
CA ALA A 208 8.09 6.45 -2.09
C ALA A 208 8.94 5.21 -1.74
N THR A 209 9.20 4.34 -2.70
CA THR A 209 9.86 3.04 -2.49
C THR A 209 11.16 2.88 -3.29
N ALA A 210 11.51 3.85 -4.13
CA ALA A 210 12.72 3.83 -4.95
C ALA A 210 13.99 3.52 -4.15
N GLN A 211 14.09 4.02 -2.92
CA GLN A 211 15.24 3.84 -2.03
C GLN A 211 15.03 2.79 -0.93
N VAL A 212 13.89 2.10 -0.91
CA VAL A 212 13.60 1.11 0.13
C VAL A 212 14.53 -0.10 0.01
N ALA A 213 15.10 -0.56 1.11
CA ALA A 213 15.96 -1.74 1.10
C ALA A 213 15.12 -2.98 0.76
N VAL A 214 15.58 -3.83 -0.14
CA VAL A 214 14.92 -5.08 -0.53
C VAL A 214 15.86 -6.25 -0.28
N VAL A 215 15.48 -7.12 0.65
CA VAL A 215 16.15 -8.39 0.94
C VAL A 215 15.34 -9.52 0.29
N GLY A 216 15.91 -10.17 -0.72
CA GLY A 216 15.29 -11.30 -1.41
C GLY A 216 15.38 -12.59 -0.60
N LEU A 217 14.27 -13.27 -0.44
CA LEU A 217 14.15 -14.61 0.13
C LEU A 217 14.08 -15.64 -1.00
N THR A 218 14.89 -16.68 -0.91
CA THR A 218 14.93 -17.74 -1.94
C THR A 218 14.94 -19.13 -1.28
N ALA A 219 14.32 -20.13 -1.92
CA ALA A 219 14.39 -21.52 -1.43
C ALA A 219 15.69 -22.21 -1.84
N GLY A 220 16.37 -21.68 -2.87
CA GLY A 220 17.68 -22.12 -3.33
C GLY A 220 18.40 -21.04 -4.13
N PHE A 221 19.72 -21.18 -4.30
CA PHE A 221 20.51 -20.22 -5.07
C PHE A 221 20.53 -20.60 -6.56
N ASP A 222 19.41 -20.40 -7.27
CA ASP A 222 19.41 -20.47 -8.73
C ASP A 222 20.17 -19.26 -9.30
N ALA A 223 21.26 -19.53 -10.01
CA ALA A 223 22.11 -18.51 -10.61
C ALA A 223 21.35 -17.57 -11.56
N LYS A 224 20.32 -18.07 -12.25
CA LYS A 224 19.51 -17.25 -13.15
C LYS A 224 18.65 -16.26 -12.37
N LEU A 225 17.91 -16.74 -11.37
CA LEU A 225 17.05 -15.92 -10.51
C LEU A 225 17.86 -14.84 -9.79
N ILE A 226 19.03 -15.19 -9.24
CA ILE A 226 19.92 -14.23 -8.57
C ILE A 226 20.41 -13.17 -9.54
N SER A 227 20.81 -13.57 -10.75
CA SER A 227 21.28 -12.62 -11.76
C SER A 227 20.18 -11.62 -12.16
N GLU A 228 18.95 -12.08 -12.32
CA GLU A 228 17.79 -11.23 -12.63
C GLU A 228 17.44 -10.30 -11.46
N ALA A 229 17.48 -10.81 -10.23
CA ALA A 229 17.24 -10.04 -9.01
C ALA A 229 18.30 -8.95 -8.77
N LEU A 230 19.58 -9.24 -9.02
CA LEU A 230 20.65 -8.25 -8.96
C LEU A 230 20.47 -7.14 -9.99
N ALA A 231 20.02 -7.47 -11.20
CA ALA A 231 19.78 -6.49 -12.27
C ALA A 231 18.70 -5.46 -11.91
N VAL A 232 17.78 -5.80 -10.99
CA VAL A 232 16.71 -4.91 -10.51
C VAL A 232 17.02 -4.28 -9.14
N LYS A 233 18.26 -4.40 -8.66
CA LYS A 233 18.73 -3.87 -7.37
C LYS A 233 18.01 -4.48 -6.16
N VAL A 234 17.97 -5.81 -6.08
CA VAL A 234 17.82 -6.48 -4.78
C VAL A 234 19.12 -6.29 -3.99
N ASP A 235 19.01 -5.80 -2.76
CA ASP A 235 20.16 -5.31 -1.96
C ASP A 235 20.90 -6.45 -1.25
N ALA A 236 20.16 -7.49 -0.84
CA ALA A 236 20.71 -8.69 -0.22
C ALA A 236 19.85 -9.92 -0.49
N PHE A 237 20.39 -11.10 -0.25
CA PHE A 237 19.69 -12.39 -0.39
C PHE A 237 19.80 -13.21 0.89
N CYS A 238 18.75 -13.95 1.20
CA CYS A 238 18.71 -14.90 2.30
C CYS A 238 18.01 -16.17 1.86
N SER A 239 18.52 -17.33 2.28
CA SER A 239 17.77 -18.58 2.08
C SER A 239 16.64 -18.68 3.10
N LYS A 240 15.47 -19.15 2.67
CA LYS A 240 14.32 -19.42 3.56
C LYS A 240 14.56 -20.62 4.47
N THR A 241 15.48 -21.50 4.10
CA THR A 241 15.80 -22.72 4.87
C THR A 241 16.92 -22.50 5.88
N GLU A 242 17.58 -21.34 5.83
CA GLU A 242 18.62 -20.95 6.79
C GLU A 242 18.01 -20.55 8.14
N ASP A 243 18.89 -20.43 9.13
CA ASP A 243 18.54 -19.93 10.45
C ASP A 243 17.97 -18.51 10.35
N ILE A 244 16.90 -18.23 11.10
CA ILE A 244 16.25 -16.92 11.15
C ILE A 244 17.21 -15.81 11.61
N GLU A 245 18.28 -16.18 12.33
CA GLU A 245 19.35 -15.25 12.71
C GLU A 245 20.13 -14.67 11.51
N VAL A 246 20.28 -15.44 10.43
CA VAL A 246 20.93 -14.97 9.19
C VAL A 246 20.08 -13.87 8.56
N LEU A 247 18.77 -14.10 8.45
CA LEU A 247 17.80 -13.13 7.97
C LEU A 247 17.83 -11.85 8.81
N ARG A 248 17.82 -11.97 10.14
CA ARG A 248 17.92 -10.81 11.05
C ARG A 248 19.21 -10.02 10.84
N ALA A 249 20.34 -10.69 10.61
CA ALA A 249 21.61 -10.03 10.34
C ALA A 249 21.59 -9.27 9.00
N GLN A 250 20.98 -9.83 7.95
CA GLN A 250 20.82 -9.17 6.65
C GLN A 250 19.96 -7.91 6.75
N VAL A 251 18.80 -8.00 7.39
CA VAL A 251 17.91 -6.85 7.59
C VAL A 251 18.61 -5.73 8.37
N ARG A 252 19.31 -6.06 9.47
CA ARG A 252 20.08 -5.07 10.24
C ARG A 252 21.18 -4.40 9.40
N THR A 253 21.86 -5.18 8.56
CA THR A 253 22.94 -4.68 7.69
C THR A 253 22.41 -3.67 6.68
N GLU A 254 21.30 -4.00 6.00
CA GLU A 254 20.74 -3.12 4.97
C GLU A 254 20.08 -1.86 5.56
N LEU A 255 19.40 -1.98 6.70
CA LEU A 255 18.87 -0.83 7.41
C LEU A 255 19.98 0.13 7.89
N ARG A 256 21.14 -0.41 8.30
CA ARG A 256 22.30 0.40 8.70
C ARG A 256 22.91 1.11 7.49
N ARG A 257 23.16 0.40 6.38
CA ARG A 257 23.66 0.99 5.14
C ARG A 257 22.79 2.14 4.65
N ARG A 258 21.46 1.96 4.73
CA ARG A 258 20.50 2.99 4.37
C ARG A 258 20.57 4.21 5.29
N ALA A 259 20.67 3.99 6.61
CA ALA A 259 20.81 5.08 7.58
C ALA A 259 22.11 5.88 7.36
N GLU A 260 23.21 5.23 7.02
CA GLU A 260 24.49 5.88 6.69
C GLU A 260 24.38 6.71 5.40
N SER A 261 23.71 6.18 4.36
CA SER A 261 23.44 6.92 3.12
C SER A 261 22.49 8.11 3.32
N GLU A 262 21.50 7.98 4.21
CA GLU A 262 20.58 9.08 4.57
C GLU A 262 21.32 10.23 5.29
N GLN A 263 22.29 9.90 6.15
CA GLN A 263 23.10 10.89 6.88
C GLN A 263 24.16 11.57 6.01
N GLN A 264 24.63 10.90 4.96
CA GLN A 264 25.59 11.44 3.99
C GLN A 264 24.92 12.18 2.83
N ALA A 265 23.60 12.14 2.72
CA ALA A 265 22.85 12.95 1.76
C ALA A 265 22.95 14.44 2.16
N PRO A 266 23.19 15.36 1.19
CA PRO A 266 23.21 16.79 1.50
C PRO A 266 21.87 17.21 2.11
N PRO A 267 21.86 18.08 3.14
CA PRO A 267 20.63 18.52 3.76
C PRO A 267 19.70 19.09 2.68
N PRO A 268 18.38 18.82 2.74
CA PRO A 268 17.45 19.40 1.81
C PRO A 268 17.60 20.91 1.87
N MET A 269 17.93 21.53 0.73
CA MET A 269 18.06 22.99 0.66
C MET A 269 16.80 23.61 1.27
N PRO A 270 16.93 24.57 2.19
CA PRO A 270 15.78 25.24 2.75
C PRO A 270 14.96 25.81 1.59
N ARG A 271 13.70 25.37 1.47
CA ARG A 271 12.76 25.95 0.52
C ARG A 271 12.59 27.41 0.91
N ASN A 272 13.20 28.29 0.13
CA ASN A 272 13.11 29.73 0.32
C ASN A 272 11.62 30.13 0.21
N PRO A 273 10.97 30.64 1.28
CA PRO A 273 9.54 30.99 1.24
C PRO A 273 9.27 32.30 0.50
N SER A 274 10.27 32.92 -0.12
CA SER A 274 10.13 34.11 -0.95
C SER A 274 10.72 33.86 -2.33
N GLY A 275 9.86 33.93 -3.35
CA GLY A 275 10.22 33.80 -4.76
C GLY A 275 11.17 34.90 -5.23
N SER A 276 12.46 34.70 -5.02
CA SER A 276 13.52 35.45 -5.71
C SER A 276 14.53 34.44 -6.25
N PHE A 277 14.51 34.27 -7.57
CA PHE A 277 15.57 33.56 -8.28
C PHE A 277 16.88 34.34 -8.12
N PRO A 278 18.03 33.68 -7.89
CA PRO A 278 19.31 34.36 -7.98
C PRO A 278 19.51 34.85 -9.43
N ALA A 279 19.83 36.13 -9.57
CA ALA A 279 20.10 36.77 -10.85
C ALA A 279 21.26 36.05 -11.57
N LEU A 280 21.00 35.54 -12.78
CA LEU A 280 22.04 35.09 -13.69
C LEU A 280 22.93 36.29 -14.08
N PRO A 281 24.25 36.09 -14.24
CA PRO A 281 25.14 37.16 -14.68
C PRO A 281 24.78 37.58 -16.11
N ARG A 282 24.51 38.88 -16.28
CA ARG A 282 24.20 39.49 -17.59
C ARG A 282 25.44 39.45 -18.47
N THR A 283 25.41 38.65 -19.53
CA THR A 283 26.26 38.85 -20.71
C THR A 283 25.57 39.83 -21.65
N SER A 284 26.35 40.79 -22.14
CA SER A 284 25.96 41.85 -23.07
C SER A 284 25.87 41.37 -24.53
N SER A 285 25.18 42.18 -25.35
CA SER A 285 24.96 42.07 -26.81
C SER A 285 23.76 41.19 -27.18
N GLY A 286 22.85 41.56 -28.06
CA GLY A 286 22.64 42.74 -28.89
C GLY A 286 21.40 42.46 -29.77
N SER A 287 20.56 43.49 -29.97
CA SER A 287 19.62 43.69 -31.10
C SER A 287 18.81 42.51 -31.66
N HIS A 288 17.52 42.45 -31.35
CA HIS A 288 16.39 42.83 -32.24
C HIS A 288 15.08 42.15 -31.83
N HIS A 289 14.06 42.98 -31.61
CA HIS A 289 12.64 42.64 -31.55
C HIS A 289 12.09 42.31 -32.95
N PRO A 290 10.99 41.55 -33.10
CA PRO A 290 9.67 42.17 -32.96
C PRO A 290 8.67 41.40 -32.10
N ALA A 291 7.65 42.17 -31.72
CA ALA A 291 6.61 41.93 -30.74
C ALA A 291 5.62 40.82 -31.10
N ILE A 292 5.10 40.14 -30.08
CA ILE A 292 3.77 39.52 -30.11
C ILE A 292 3.02 39.91 -28.83
N GLN A 293 1.81 40.42 -29.04
CA GLN A 293 0.83 40.92 -28.08
C GLN A 293 0.47 39.93 -26.98
N ALA A 294 0.27 40.48 -25.78
CA ALA A 294 -0.45 39.84 -24.68
C ALA A 294 -1.97 39.87 -24.94
N PRO A 295 -2.74 38.92 -24.37
CA PRO A 295 -4.07 39.22 -23.89
C PRO A 295 -4.15 39.14 -22.36
N ALA A 296 -4.97 40.04 -21.82
CA ALA A 296 -5.31 40.25 -20.42
C ALA A 296 -6.32 39.19 -19.90
N PRO A 297 -6.61 39.16 -18.58
CA PRO A 297 -7.14 37.99 -17.87
C PRO A 297 -8.66 38.02 -17.62
N HIS A 298 -9.19 36.83 -17.26
CA HIS A 298 -10.36 36.51 -16.42
C HIS A 298 -11.39 35.55 -17.05
N ALA A 299 -11.55 34.37 -16.43
CA ALA A 299 -12.85 33.81 -16.03
C ALA A 299 -12.66 32.53 -15.17
N ALA A 300 -13.59 32.33 -14.23
CA ALA A 300 -13.64 31.30 -13.18
C ALA A 300 -13.90 29.86 -13.72
N PRO A 301 -13.85 28.80 -12.87
CA PRO A 301 -13.74 27.42 -13.32
C PRO A 301 -15.09 26.82 -13.73
N ALA A 302 -15.12 26.11 -14.86
CA ALA A 302 -16.26 25.33 -15.31
C ALA A 302 -15.89 23.85 -15.48
N ALA A 303 -16.73 23.00 -14.89
CA ALA A 303 -17.17 21.66 -15.26
C ALA A 303 -16.20 20.62 -15.88
N VAL A 304 -16.26 19.42 -15.30
CA VAL A 304 -15.77 18.12 -15.79
C VAL A 304 -16.07 17.93 -17.30
N PRO A 305 -15.10 17.53 -18.15
CA PRO A 305 -15.40 17.26 -19.55
C PRO A 305 -15.94 15.83 -19.74
N ALA A 306 -16.99 15.76 -20.54
CA ALA A 306 -17.60 14.55 -21.07
C ALA A 306 -16.73 13.88 -22.15
N ALA A 307 -16.96 12.58 -22.30
CA ALA A 307 -16.53 11.64 -23.35
C ALA A 307 -15.70 12.17 -24.54
N ALA A 308 -14.47 11.66 -24.66
CA ALA A 308 -13.64 11.79 -25.86
C ALA A 308 -14.18 10.95 -27.04
N PRO A 309 -14.00 11.39 -28.31
CA PRO A 309 -14.53 10.71 -29.48
C PRO A 309 -13.72 9.44 -29.83
N ALA A 310 -14.38 8.48 -30.49
CA ALA A 310 -13.76 7.24 -30.94
C ALA A 310 -12.72 7.49 -32.06
N PRO A 311 -11.55 6.84 -32.04
CA PRO A 311 -10.56 6.96 -33.10
C PRO A 311 -10.99 6.18 -34.36
N SER A 312 -10.76 6.77 -35.52
CA SER A 312 -11.00 6.19 -36.85
C SER A 312 -9.93 5.17 -37.24
N ALA A 313 -10.30 4.29 -38.18
CA ALA A 313 -9.63 3.07 -38.60
C ALA A 313 -8.14 3.23 -38.96
N GLY A 314 -7.31 2.35 -38.38
CA GLY A 314 -5.86 2.27 -38.57
C GLY A 314 -5.12 2.05 -37.25
N ALA A 315 -5.55 1.09 -36.42
CA ALA A 315 -4.96 0.85 -35.11
C ALA A 315 -3.57 0.21 -35.23
N LEU A 316 -2.54 0.94 -34.79
CA LEU A 316 -1.20 0.43 -34.54
C LEU A 316 -1.24 -0.81 -33.63
N PRO A 317 -0.26 -1.75 -33.73
CA PRO A 317 -0.14 -2.84 -32.76
C PRO A 317 -0.16 -2.31 -31.33
N GLY A 318 -1.09 -2.79 -30.51
CA GLY A 318 -1.25 -2.37 -29.11
C GLY A 318 -2.40 -1.37 -28.83
N ALA A 319 -2.96 -0.68 -29.82
CA ALA A 319 -4.01 0.33 -29.55
C ALA A 319 -5.30 -0.27 -28.96
N LEU A 320 -5.66 -1.52 -29.32
CA LEU A 320 -6.79 -2.22 -28.71
C LEU A 320 -6.49 -2.63 -27.26
N PHE A 321 -5.23 -2.97 -26.97
CA PHE A 321 -4.80 -3.31 -25.61
C PHE A 321 -4.76 -2.07 -24.71
N GLU A 322 -4.28 -0.94 -25.21
CA GLU A 322 -4.37 0.34 -24.50
C GLU A 322 -5.82 0.75 -24.22
N ALA A 323 -6.71 0.56 -25.20
CA ALA A 323 -8.14 0.80 -25.05
C ALA A 323 -8.80 -0.11 -24.01
N LEU A 324 -8.34 -1.36 -23.89
CA LEU A 324 -8.74 -2.32 -22.85
C LEU A 324 -8.26 -1.85 -21.47
N VAL A 325 -6.98 -1.51 -21.34
CA VAL A 325 -6.36 -1.03 -20.09
C VAL A 325 -7.06 0.24 -19.58
N ALA A 326 -7.37 1.18 -20.47
CA ALA A 326 -8.07 2.42 -20.09
C ALA A 326 -9.52 2.18 -19.61
N ARG A 327 -10.18 1.09 -20.05
CA ARG A 327 -11.58 0.79 -19.73
C ARG A 327 -11.75 -0.19 -18.58
N CYS A 328 -10.67 -0.84 -18.13
CA CYS A 328 -10.74 -1.84 -17.06
C CYS A 328 -11.05 -1.23 -15.69
N GLY A 329 -10.88 0.09 -15.52
CA GLY A 329 -11.24 0.80 -14.29
C GLY A 329 -10.26 0.62 -13.13
N LEU A 330 -9.14 -0.07 -13.38
CA LEU A 330 -8.05 -0.23 -12.41
C LEU A 330 -7.11 0.98 -12.45
N SER A 331 -6.31 1.16 -11.39
CA SER A 331 -5.31 2.21 -11.36
C SER A 331 -4.27 2.02 -12.48
N PRO A 332 -3.67 3.09 -13.02
CA PRO A 332 -2.67 3.01 -14.09
C PRO A 332 -1.47 2.09 -13.77
N VAL A 333 -1.20 1.85 -12.48
CA VAL A 333 -0.08 1.04 -11.99
C VAL A 333 -0.32 -0.45 -12.20
N ILE A 334 -1.55 -0.94 -12.01
CA ILE A 334 -1.89 -2.37 -12.12
C ILE A 334 -2.66 -2.70 -13.40
N ALA A 335 -3.32 -1.71 -14.03
CA ALA A 335 -4.20 -1.93 -15.16
C ALA A 335 -3.53 -2.70 -16.32
N ALA A 336 -2.30 -2.31 -16.69
CA ALA A 336 -1.58 -2.94 -17.80
C ALA A 336 -1.18 -4.39 -17.48
N SER A 337 -0.53 -4.63 -16.34
CA SER A 337 -0.07 -5.97 -15.95
C SER A 337 -1.24 -6.93 -15.71
N THR A 338 -2.31 -6.45 -15.08
CA THR A 338 -3.54 -7.23 -14.88
C THR A 338 -4.16 -7.60 -16.23
N MET A 339 -4.33 -6.67 -17.17
CA MET A 339 -4.91 -7.00 -18.48
C MET A 339 -3.99 -7.91 -19.32
N THR A 340 -2.67 -7.74 -19.23
CA THR A 340 -1.68 -8.63 -19.86
C THR A 340 -1.86 -10.07 -19.37
N ARG A 341 -1.97 -10.26 -18.06
CA ARG A 341 -2.13 -11.58 -17.45
C ARG A 341 -3.49 -12.21 -17.76
N ALA A 342 -4.56 -11.41 -17.76
CA ALA A 342 -5.90 -11.89 -18.14
C ALA A 342 -5.93 -12.38 -19.60
N CYS A 343 -5.30 -11.64 -20.52
CA CYS A 343 -5.17 -12.05 -21.92
C CYS A 343 -4.35 -13.34 -22.05
N ARG A 344 -3.17 -13.41 -21.42
CA ARG A 344 -2.31 -14.61 -21.47
C ARG A 344 -3.00 -15.84 -20.88
N LYS A 345 -3.71 -15.69 -19.76
CA LYS A 345 -4.49 -16.77 -19.12
C LYS A 345 -5.63 -17.25 -20.01
N ALA A 346 -6.19 -16.39 -20.85
CA ALA A 346 -7.16 -16.74 -21.89
C ALA A 346 -6.51 -17.28 -23.19
N GLY A 347 -5.19 -17.48 -23.23
CA GLY A 347 -4.47 -17.95 -24.42
C GLY A 347 -4.37 -16.89 -25.53
N VAL A 348 -4.41 -15.61 -25.16
CA VAL A 348 -4.40 -14.47 -26.09
C VAL A 348 -3.14 -13.63 -25.87
N ASP A 349 -2.42 -13.34 -26.95
CA ASP A 349 -1.28 -12.42 -26.90
C ASP A 349 -1.78 -10.96 -26.82
N PRO A 350 -1.43 -10.20 -25.77
CA PRO A 350 -1.78 -8.78 -25.64
C PRO A 350 -1.31 -7.90 -26.79
N GLN A 351 -0.17 -8.22 -27.43
CA GLN A 351 0.38 -7.40 -28.53
C GLN A 351 -0.34 -7.64 -29.86
N LEU A 352 -1.00 -8.79 -29.99
CA LEU A 352 -1.76 -9.22 -31.18
C LEU A 352 -3.27 -9.25 -30.88
N LEU A 353 -3.72 -8.45 -29.91
CA LEU A 353 -5.11 -8.44 -29.47
C LEU A 353 -6.04 -7.96 -30.61
N THR A 354 -7.02 -8.79 -30.96
CA THR A 354 -8.10 -8.49 -31.91
C THR A 354 -9.46 -8.43 -31.18
N ALA A 355 -10.49 -7.87 -31.81
CA ALA A 355 -11.84 -7.85 -31.23
C ALA A 355 -12.36 -9.27 -30.92
N THR A 356 -12.08 -10.23 -31.80
CA THR A 356 -12.48 -11.64 -31.64
C THR A 356 -11.71 -12.31 -30.49
N SER A 357 -10.40 -12.09 -30.39
CA SER A 357 -9.62 -12.66 -29.28
C SER A 357 -9.95 -12.00 -27.95
N LEU A 358 -10.25 -10.70 -27.93
CA LEU A 358 -10.75 -9.99 -26.74
C LEU A 358 -12.09 -10.54 -26.27
N ALA A 359 -13.03 -10.82 -27.20
CA ALA A 359 -14.32 -11.42 -26.85
C ALA A 359 -14.16 -12.78 -26.14
N ARG A 360 -13.19 -13.60 -26.57
CA ARG A 360 -12.85 -14.87 -25.88
C ARG A 360 -12.21 -14.66 -24.51
N ALA A 361 -11.46 -13.57 -24.33
CA ALA A 361 -10.79 -13.26 -23.06
C ALA A 361 -11.72 -12.62 -22.01
N LEU A 362 -12.91 -12.13 -22.40
CA LEU A 362 -13.85 -11.44 -21.51
C LEU A 362 -14.22 -12.20 -20.23
N PRO A 363 -14.47 -13.52 -20.23
CA PRO A 363 -14.76 -14.26 -18.99
C PRO A 363 -13.58 -14.20 -18.01
N THR A 364 -12.36 -14.42 -18.51
CA THR A 364 -11.14 -14.34 -17.68
C THR A 364 -10.86 -12.93 -17.19
N ILE A 365 -11.13 -11.91 -18.02
CA ILE A 365 -11.03 -10.50 -17.63
C ILE A 365 -12.08 -10.18 -16.54
N ARG A 366 -13.30 -10.70 -16.65
CA ARG A 366 -14.36 -10.54 -15.63
C ARG A 366 -13.92 -11.13 -14.30
N ASP A 367 -13.47 -12.39 -14.28
CA ASP A 367 -12.97 -13.04 -13.07
C ASP A 367 -11.86 -12.21 -12.42
N MET A 368 -10.96 -11.66 -13.24
CA MET A 368 -9.86 -10.84 -12.78
C MET A 368 -10.31 -9.49 -12.22
N LEU A 369 -11.30 -8.84 -12.82
CA LEU A 369 -11.83 -7.55 -12.33
C LEU A 369 -12.58 -7.69 -11.02
N HIS A 370 -13.26 -8.82 -10.78
CA HIS A 370 -13.90 -9.10 -9.49
C HIS A 370 -12.91 -9.26 -8.33
N ILE A 371 -11.61 -9.42 -8.60
CA ILE A 371 -10.56 -9.40 -7.57
C ILE A 371 -10.33 -7.97 -7.05
N PHE A 372 -10.53 -6.95 -7.89
CA PHE A 372 -10.15 -5.57 -7.60
C PHE A 372 -11.33 -4.61 -7.43
N LEU A 373 -12.48 -4.93 -8.02
CA LEU A 373 -13.67 -4.09 -8.08
C LEU A 373 -14.86 -4.83 -7.45
N ASP A 374 -15.80 -4.09 -6.88
CA ASP A 374 -17.07 -4.67 -6.45
C ASP A 374 -17.87 -5.23 -7.64
N ALA A 375 -18.86 -6.08 -7.36
CA ALA A 375 -19.61 -6.79 -8.39
C ALA A 375 -20.32 -5.87 -9.39
N GLN A 376 -20.84 -4.73 -8.93
CA GLN A 376 -21.59 -3.79 -9.76
C GLN A 376 -20.65 -3.00 -10.67
N GLU A 377 -19.53 -2.52 -10.13
CA GLU A 377 -18.53 -1.78 -10.88
C GLU A 377 -17.77 -2.69 -11.85
N ALA A 378 -17.43 -3.92 -11.45
CA ALA A 378 -16.80 -4.91 -12.33
C ALA A 378 -17.67 -5.18 -13.58
N GLU A 379 -18.98 -5.40 -13.41
CA GLU A 379 -19.86 -5.65 -14.56
C GLU A 379 -20.02 -4.40 -15.44
N ARG A 380 -20.05 -3.20 -14.86
CA ARG A 380 -20.03 -1.94 -15.62
C ARG A 380 -18.76 -1.81 -16.48
N ARG A 381 -17.59 -2.16 -15.94
CA ARG A 381 -16.32 -2.16 -16.69
C ARG A 381 -16.30 -3.22 -17.78
N ILE A 382 -16.84 -4.41 -17.52
CA ILE A 382 -16.98 -5.46 -18.54
C ILE A 382 -17.88 -5.01 -19.69
N GLN A 383 -18.99 -4.33 -19.42
CA GLN A 383 -19.83 -3.75 -20.48
C GLN A 383 -19.08 -2.70 -21.31
N ALA A 384 -18.26 -1.85 -20.68
CA ALA A 384 -17.43 -0.88 -21.38
C ALA A 384 -16.35 -1.56 -22.25
N ILE A 385 -15.74 -2.65 -21.79
CA ILE A 385 -14.77 -3.44 -22.55
C ILE A 385 -15.46 -4.21 -23.68
N GLN A 386 -16.67 -4.74 -23.48
CA GLN A 386 -17.47 -5.39 -24.51
C GLN A 386 -17.78 -4.48 -25.69
N ALA A 387 -17.87 -3.15 -25.49
CA ALA A 387 -18.03 -2.22 -26.60
C ALA A 387 -16.86 -2.25 -27.59
N LEU A 388 -15.65 -2.61 -27.14
CA LEU A 388 -14.46 -2.75 -27.99
C LEU A 388 -14.52 -3.94 -28.94
N THR A 389 -15.33 -4.97 -28.62
CA THR A 389 -15.44 -6.16 -29.47
C THR A 389 -16.37 -5.94 -30.68
N LYS A 390 -17.19 -4.89 -30.67
CA LYS A 390 -18.17 -4.57 -31.72
C LYS A 390 -17.59 -3.70 -32.85
N GLY A 391 -16.39 -3.17 -32.70
CA GLY A 391 -15.75 -2.27 -33.67
C GLY A 391 -15.29 -2.92 -34.99
N ASP A 392 -14.96 -4.21 -34.99
CA ASP A 392 -14.40 -4.90 -36.18
C ASP A 392 -15.46 -5.46 -37.15
N ALA A 393 -16.69 -5.73 -36.68
CA ALA A 393 -17.72 -6.36 -37.51
C ALA A 393 -18.22 -5.45 -38.66
N GLY A 394 -18.07 -4.13 -38.54
CA GLY A 394 -18.47 -3.16 -39.57
C GLY A 394 -17.44 -2.96 -40.70
N ALA A 395 -16.18 -3.34 -40.49
CA ALA A 395 -15.10 -3.12 -41.46
C ALA A 395 -14.99 -4.26 -42.48
N GLN A 396 -15.23 -5.51 -42.08
CA GLN A 396 -15.17 -6.67 -42.98
C GLN A 396 -16.36 -6.76 -43.95
N ALA A 397 -17.52 -6.18 -43.60
CA ALA A 397 -18.70 -6.15 -44.47
C ALA A 397 -18.62 -5.07 -45.58
N ARG A 398 -17.63 -4.17 -45.57
CA ARG A 398 -17.43 -3.12 -46.59
C ARG A 398 -16.28 -3.40 -47.56
N SER A 399 -15.67 -4.60 -47.50
CA SER A 399 -14.61 -5.03 -48.44
C SER A 399 -14.98 -6.27 -49.26
N ARG A 400 -16.28 -6.59 -49.37
CA ARG A 400 -16.79 -7.60 -50.30
C ARG A 400 -17.80 -7.00 -51.26
#